data_AF-A0A8H8DID5-F1
#
_entry.id   AF-A0A8H8DID5-F1
#
_cell.length_a   1.000
_cell.length_b   1.000
_cell.length_c   1.000
_cell.angle_alpha   90.00
_cell.angle_beta   90.00
_cell.angle_gamma   90.00
#
_symmetry.space_group_name_H-M   'P 1'
#
loop_
_entity.id
_entity.type
_entity.pdbx_description
1 polymer ?
#
loop_
_entity_poly.entity_id
_entity_poly.type
_entity_poly.pdbx_seq_one_letter_code
_entity_poly.pdbx_strand_id
1 'polypeptide(L)'
;MSSGPAVILPCSRRCPSWCQDKSYFLLLPASPFLPLPLPPQNALLSDTISLTINGTLAASPSDSTARPSNATMQYVFTDTNIIWPSDRQKYKKTAYTASQVLPPPNWEGRYPGGVYTDANPPINLAEDEHFMVWMRTAGLPDFRKLYSRNDQDVLKAGTYTAIIDSRFDVLKYGSTKSLVISTVSFLGGKNPFLGIIYITVGILCVVLGCAFTVTHLWRPRKLGDHTYLSWNQQAGATATGGVGDGPGVE
;
A
#
# COMPACT_ATOMS: atom_id res chain seq x y z
N MET A 1 20.33 -5.11 7.06
CA MET A 1 19.64 -5.94 6.04
C MET A 1 19.35 -5.03 4.86
N SER A 2 20.16 -5.12 3.82
CA SER A 2 20.05 -4.29 2.61
C SER A 2 18.93 -4.87 1.74
N SER A 3 17.80 -4.17 1.65
CA SER A 3 16.68 -4.56 0.81
C SER A 3 16.89 -4.05 -0.61
N GLY A 4 17.01 -4.97 -1.58
CA GLY A 4 17.19 -4.64 -2.98
C GLY A 4 15.92 -4.13 -3.67
N PRO A 5 16.00 -3.75 -4.95
CA PRO A 5 14.89 -3.23 -5.71
C PRO A 5 13.80 -4.29 -6.00
N ALA A 6 12.57 -3.83 -5.88
CA ALA A 6 11.34 -4.55 -6.15
C ALA A 6 10.61 -3.93 -7.35
N VAL A 7 10.00 -4.79 -8.16
CA VAL A 7 9.20 -4.40 -9.31
C VAL A 7 7.73 -4.40 -8.92
N ILE A 8 7.10 -3.25 -9.08
CA ILE A 8 5.75 -2.97 -8.62
C ILE A 8 4.92 -2.43 -9.78
N LEU A 9 3.73 -2.99 -9.99
CA LEU A 9 2.80 -2.50 -11.02
C LEU A 9 1.73 -1.60 -10.39
N PRO A 10 1.69 -0.29 -10.71
CA PRO A 10 0.51 0.53 -10.49
C PRO A 10 -0.64 0.14 -11.44
N CYS A 11 -1.83 -0.01 -10.88
CA CYS A 11 -3.10 -0.09 -11.61
C CYS A 11 -4.10 0.86 -10.94
N SER A 12 -4.78 1.69 -11.73
CA SER A 12 -5.82 2.62 -11.28
C SER A 12 -7.21 2.12 -11.68
N ARG A 13 -8.10 1.79 -10.74
CA ARG A 13 -9.51 1.47 -11.03
C ARG A 13 -10.45 2.59 -10.62
N ARG A 14 -11.22 3.17 -11.56
CA ARG A 14 -12.54 3.73 -11.22
C ARG A 14 -13.53 2.57 -11.17
N CYS A 15 -13.96 2.14 -9.99
CA CYS A 15 -14.99 1.09 -9.87
C CYS A 15 -16.40 1.66 -10.13
N PRO A 16 -17.17 1.13 -11.10
CA PRO A 16 -18.62 1.34 -11.17
C PRO A 16 -19.35 0.53 -10.08
N SER A 17 -20.51 1.02 -9.64
CA SER A 17 -21.35 0.46 -8.55
C SER A 17 -21.79 -1.00 -8.71
N TRP A 18 -21.71 -1.57 -9.91
CA TRP A 18 -22.11 -2.94 -10.23
C TRP A 18 -21.09 -4.00 -9.78
N CYS A 19 -19.90 -3.60 -9.30
CA CYS A 19 -18.84 -4.51 -8.87
C CYS A 19 -19.06 -5.14 -7.48
N GLN A 20 -20.12 -4.76 -6.76
CA GLN A 20 -20.44 -5.29 -5.42
C GLN A 20 -21.58 -6.31 -5.39
N ASP A 21 -22.29 -6.53 -6.50
CA ASP A 21 -23.49 -7.35 -6.51
C ASP A 21 -23.19 -8.80 -6.95
N LYS A 22 -23.52 -9.76 -6.07
CA LYS A 22 -23.33 -11.22 -6.27
C LYS A 22 -24.35 -11.84 -7.24
N SER A 23 -25.31 -11.06 -7.71
CA SER A 23 -26.55 -11.58 -8.31
C SER A 23 -26.45 -12.04 -9.76
N TYR A 24 -25.42 -11.63 -10.52
CA TYR A 24 -25.37 -11.87 -11.97
C TYR A 24 -24.71 -13.18 -12.43
N PHE A 25 -24.15 -14.00 -11.53
CA PHE A 25 -23.37 -15.18 -11.91
C PHE A 25 -24.14 -16.52 -11.79
N LEU A 26 -25.40 -16.50 -11.36
CA LEU A 26 -26.24 -17.69 -11.18
C LEU A 26 -26.99 -18.14 -12.46
N LEU A 27 -26.72 -17.52 -13.62
CA LEU A 27 -27.47 -17.77 -14.87
C LEU A 27 -26.70 -18.56 -15.94
N LEU A 28 -25.71 -19.39 -15.57
CA LEU A 28 -25.03 -20.30 -16.50
C LEU A 28 -25.17 -21.77 -16.04
N PRO A 29 -25.27 -22.73 -16.98
CA PRO A 29 -25.73 -24.08 -16.70
C PRO A 29 -24.77 -24.85 -15.78
N ALA A 30 -25.29 -25.23 -14.62
CA ALA A 30 -25.02 -26.39 -13.76
C ALA A 30 -23.65 -27.12 -13.80
N SER A 31 -22.53 -26.41 -13.97
CA SER A 31 -21.19 -26.91 -13.63
C SER A 31 -20.68 -26.14 -12.42
N PRO A 32 -20.22 -26.80 -11.34
CA PRO A 32 -19.67 -26.10 -10.19
C PRO A 32 -18.34 -25.45 -10.61
N PHE A 33 -18.38 -24.16 -10.93
CA PHE A 33 -17.17 -23.36 -10.95
C PHE A 33 -16.45 -23.54 -9.61
N LEU A 34 -15.12 -23.62 -9.64
CA LEU A 34 -14.32 -23.60 -8.41
C LEU A 34 -14.85 -22.42 -7.55
N PRO A 35 -15.36 -22.65 -6.32
CA PRO A 35 -16.03 -21.61 -5.56
C PRO A 35 -14.98 -20.60 -5.09
N LEU A 36 -14.72 -19.63 -5.95
CA LEU A 36 -13.77 -18.57 -5.77
C LEU A 36 -14.54 -17.34 -5.26
N PRO A 37 -14.33 -16.89 -4.00
CA PRO A 37 -15.05 -15.74 -3.49
C PRO A 37 -14.55 -14.45 -4.16
N LEU A 38 -15.49 -13.62 -4.63
CA LEU A 38 -15.35 -12.19 -4.97
C LEU A 38 -14.74 -11.81 -6.35
N PRO A 39 -15.08 -10.61 -6.89
CA PRO A 39 -14.78 -10.16 -8.25
C PRO A 39 -13.32 -9.99 -8.72
N PRO A 40 -12.24 -9.90 -7.89
CA PRO A 40 -10.90 -9.73 -8.45
C PRO A 40 -10.36 -10.97 -9.19
N GLN A 41 -10.94 -12.16 -9.00
CA GLN A 41 -10.37 -13.41 -9.53
C GLN A 41 -10.62 -13.61 -11.03
N ASN A 42 -11.79 -13.16 -11.51
CA ASN A 42 -12.11 -13.21 -12.93
C ASN A 42 -11.20 -12.29 -13.74
N ALA A 43 -10.59 -11.28 -13.15
CA ALA A 43 -9.69 -10.37 -13.82
C ALA A 43 -8.28 -10.54 -13.27
N LEU A 44 -7.75 -11.78 -13.29
CA LEU A 44 -6.35 -12.02 -12.97
C LEU A 44 -5.47 -11.17 -13.90
N LEU A 45 -4.45 -10.52 -13.36
CA LEU A 45 -3.42 -9.91 -14.16
C LEU A 45 -2.67 -11.04 -14.88
N SER A 46 -2.99 -11.24 -16.16
CA SER A 46 -2.40 -12.25 -17.04
C SER A 46 -1.12 -11.77 -17.72
N ASP A 47 -0.72 -10.52 -17.47
CA ASP A 47 0.52 -9.95 -18.00
C ASP A 47 1.71 -10.76 -17.49
N THR A 48 2.51 -11.28 -18.40
CA THR A 48 3.78 -11.94 -18.07
C THR A 48 4.90 -10.94 -18.32
N ILE A 49 5.69 -10.67 -17.29
CA ILE A 49 6.81 -9.74 -17.36
C ILE A 49 8.08 -10.55 -17.29
N SER A 50 8.89 -10.47 -18.35
CA SER A 50 10.25 -11.02 -18.38
C SER A 50 11.24 -9.86 -18.40
N LEU A 51 11.95 -9.70 -17.30
CA LEU A 51 13.03 -8.71 -17.18
C LEU A 51 14.31 -9.37 -17.69
N THR A 52 14.64 -9.13 -18.95
CA THR A 52 15.89 -9.59 -19.57
C THR A 52 16.73 -8.40 -19.96
N ILE A 53 17.91 -8.28 -19.35
CA ILE A 53 18.77 -7.11 -19.47
C ILE A 53 19.92 -7.44 -20.42
N ASN A 54 19.90 -6.82 -21.59
CA ASN A 54 21.09 -6.61 -22.42
C ASN A 54 21.43 -5.12 -22.36
N GLY A 55 22.35 -4.74 -21.49
CA GLY A 55 22.82 -3.37 -21.36
C GLY A 55 24.33 -3.33 -21.35
N THR A 56 24.93 -2.66 -22.35
CA THR A 56 26.33 -2.26 -22.31
C THR A 56 26.49 -1.17 -21.24
N LEU A 57 27.47 -1.32 -20.35
CA LEU A 57 27.80 -0.30 -19.35
C LEU A 57 28.11 1.02 -20.06
N ALA A 58 27.28 2.05 -19.89
CA ALA A 58 27.74 3.41 -20.12
C ALA A 58 28.74 3.71 -18.98
N ALA A 59 30.00 3.96 -19.35
CA ALA A 59 31.05 4.29 -18.40
C ALA A 59 30.62 5.45 -17.49
N SER A 60 30.84 5.31 -16.19
CA SER A 60 30.70 6.41 -15.24
C SER A 60 31.59 7.57 -15.71
N PRO A 61 31.14 8.84 -15.69
CA PRO A 61 31.91 9.99 -16.20
C PRO A 61 33.20 10.28 -15.42
N SER A 62 33.51 9.50 -14.38
CA SER A 62 34.65 9.69 -13.49
C SER A 62 35.81 8.70 -13.67
N ASP A 63 35.75 7.76 -14.61
CA ASP A 63 36.82 6.78 -14.83
C ASP A 63 37.23 6.71 -16.31
N SER A 64 38.28 7.46 -16.65
CA SER A 64 38.83 7.57 -18.01
C SER A 64 39.73 6.39 -18.41
N THR A 65 39.78 5.33 -17.59
CA THR A 65 40.65 4.15 -17.79
C THR A 65 39.90 2.82 -17.97
N ALA A 66 38.57 2.81 -17.86
CA ALA A 66 37.79 1.59 -18.01
C ALA A 66 37.56 1.23 -19.50
N ARG A 67 38.33 0.27 -20.01
CA ARG A 67 38.05 -0.41 -21.29
C ARG A 67 36.61 -0.96 -21.25
N PRO A 68 35.80 -0.79 -22.31
CA PRO A 68 34.47 -1.40 -22.35
C PRO A 68 34.63 -2.91 -22.32
N SER A 69 34.42 -3.52 -21.16
CA SER A 69 34.22 -4.95 -21.08
C SER A 69 32.79 -5.22 -21.53
N ASN A 70 32.64 -6.04 -22.58
CA ASN A 70 31.36 -6.65 -22.98
C ASN A 70 30.92 -7.67 -21.92
N ALA A 71 30.86 -7.26 -20.65
CA ALA A 71 30.34 -8.06 -19.56
C ALA A 71 28.85 -7.73 -19.44
N THR A 72 28.01 -8.58 -20.02
CA THR A 72 26.57 -8.52 -19.81
C THR A 72 26.30 -8.83 -18.33
N MET A 73 26.15 -7.80 -17.49
CA MET A 73 25.72 -7.99 -16.11
C MET A 73 24.21 -8.21 -16.10
N GLN A 74 23.78 -9.46 -15.95
CA GLN A 74 22.38 -9.81 -15.83
C GLN A 74 21.92 -9.55 -14.38
N TYR A 75 20.94 -8.66 -14.22
CA TYR A 75 20.26 -8.47 -12.93
C TYR A 75 19.01 -9.35 -12.89
N VAL A 76 19.07 -10.44 -12.15
CA VAL A 76 17.99 -11.45 -12.10
C VAL A 76 17.02 -11.10 -10.98
N PHE A 77 15.74 -11.03 -11.30
CA PHE A 77 14.68 -10.94 -10.28
C PHE A 77 14.14 -12.33 -9.96
N THR A 78 13.69 -12.53 -8.73
CA THR A 78 13.04 -13.76 -8.28
C THR A 78 11.54 -13.54 -8.10
N ASP A 79 10.76 -14.45 -8.69
CA ASP A 79 9.29 -14.48 -8.55
C ASP A 79 8.83 -15.26 -7.31
N THR A 80 9.77 -15.67 -6.47
CA THR A 80 9.53 -16.34 -5.19
C THR A 80 9.72 -15.38 -4.02
N ASN A 81 9.12 -15.69 -2.89
CA ASN A 81 9.18 -14.86 -1.68
C ASN A 81 8.63 -13.43 -1.90
N ILE A 82 7.60 -13.32 -2.74
CA ILE A 82 6.87 -12.07 -3.01
C ILE A 82 5.59 -11.96 -2.17
N ILE A 83 5.23 -13.02 -1.46
CA ILE A 83 4.07 -13.08 -0.55
C ILE A 83 4.48 -13.25 0.92
N TRP A 84 3.59 -12.81 1.80
CA TRP A 84 3.74 -13.01 3.24
C TRP A 84 3.65 -14.50 3.60
N PRO A 85 4.50 -15.02 4.51
CA PRO A 85 4.44 -16.42 4.94
C PRO A 85 3.05 -16.82 5.48
N SER A 86 2.35 -15.89 6.13
CA SER A 86 0.98 -16.10 6.64
C SER A 86 -0.06 -16.22 5.54
N ASP A 87 0.12 -15.54 4.41
CA ASP A 87 -0.77 -15.66 3.26
C ASP A 87 -0.51 -16.99 2.53
N ARG A 88 0.74 -17.45 2.44
CA ARG A 88 1.09 -18.74 1.82
C ARG A 88 0.27 -19.90 2.37
N GLN A 89 0.10 -19.94 3.69
CA GLN A 89 -0.57 -21.04 4.40
C GLN A 89 -2.07 -21.14 4.07
N LYS A 90 -2.68 -20.06 3.55
CA LYS A 90 -4.10 -20.03 3.19
C LYS A 90 -4.37 -20.73 1.86
N TYR A 91 -3.38 -20.77 0.97
CA TYR A 91 -3.53 -21.35 -0.35
C TYR A 91 -3.02 -22.79 -0.34
N LYS A 92 -3.86 -23.70 -0.83
CA LYS A 92 -3.57 -25.13 -0.92
C LYS A 92 -3.87 -25.59 -2.33
N LYS A 93 -3.22 -26.69 -2.73
CA LYS A 93 -3.58 -27.38 -3.97
C LYS A 93 -5.06 -27.78 -3.92
N THR A 94 -5.75 -27.55 -5.04
CA THR A 94 -7.15 -27.94 -5.18
C THR A 94 -7.32 -29.45 -5.03
N ALA A 95 -8.41 -29.88 -4.37
CA ALA A 95 -8.80 -31.29 -4.27
C ALA A 95 -9.68 -31.74 -5.45
N TYR A 96 -10.14 -30.79 -6.28
CA TYR A 96 -11.00 -31.07 -7.42
C TYR A 96 -10.21 -31.64 -8.61
N THR A 97 -10.82 -32.58 -9.31
CA THR A 97 -10.31 -33.11 -10.58
C THR A 97 -10.65 -32.15 -11.73
N ALA A 98 -9.83 -32.11 -12.78
CA ALA A 98 -9.99 -31.24 -13.94
C ALA A 98 -11.39 -31.30 -14.59
N SER A 99 -12.06 -32.45 -14.55
CA SER A 99 -13.41 -32.65 -15.09
C SER A 99 -14.54 -32.08 -14.21
N GLN A 100 -14.25 -31.76 -12.95
CA GLN A 100 -15.26 -31.28 -11.98
C GLN A 100 -15.38 -29.76 -11.95
N VAL A 101 -14.42 -29.04 -12.54
CA VAL A 101 -14.32 -27.59 -12.45
C VAL A 101 -14.02 -27.00 -13.82
N LEU A 102 -14.43 -25.75 -14.04
CA LEU A 102 -14.11 -25.01 -15.25
C LEU A 102 -13.28 -23.76 -14.90
N PRO A 103 -12.34 -23.35 -15.76
CA PRO A 103 -11.62 -22.10 -15.61
C PRO A 103 -12.55 -20.88 -15.70
N PRO A 104 -12.20 -19.78 -15.02
CA PRO A 104 -12.91 -18.52 -15.17
C PRO A 104 -12.91 -18.03 -16.65
N PRO A 105 -13.96 -17.35 -17.12
CA PRO A 105 -14.10 -16.93 -18.52
C PRO A 105 -12.92 -16.12 -19.07
N ASN A 106 -12.35 -15.19 -18.30
CA ASN A 106 -11.24 -14.36 -18.78
C ASN A 106 -9.87 -15.07 -18.73
N TRP A 107 -9.83 -16.35 -18.39
CA TRP A 107 -8.60 -17.16 -18.42
C TRP A 107 -8.45 -17.93 -19.73
N GLU A 108 -9.28 -17.64 -20.73
CA GLU A 108 -9.25 -18.27 -22.06
C GLU A 108 -7.85 -18.26 -22.69
N GLY A 109 -7.06 -17.20 -22.48
CA GLY A 109 -5.66 -17.15 -22.96
C GLY A 109 -4.72 -18.17 -22.32
N ARG A 110 -5.00 -18.61 -21.08
CA ARG A 110 -4.24 -19.65 -20.36
C ARG A 110 -4.87 -21.03 -20.55
N TYR A 111 -6.19 -21.10 -20.72
CA TYR A 111 -6.97 -22.32 -20.91
C TYR A 111 -7.83 -22.21 -22.17
N PRO A 112 -7.26 -22.46 -23.36
CA PRO A 112 -7.98 -22.35 -24.62
C PRO A 112 -9.16 -23.34 -24.64
N GLY A 113 -10.35 -22.84 -24.99
CA GLY A 113 -11.58 -23.64 -24.98
C GLY A 113 -12.25 -23.77 -23.61
N GLY A 114 -11.72 -23.14 -22.56
CA GLY A 114 -12.41 -23.02 -21.27
C GLY A 114 -12.58 -24.35 -20.52
N VAL A 115 -11.71 -25.33 -20.77
CA VAL A 115 -11.73 -26.64 -20.12
C VAL A 115 -10.34 -26.98 -19.59
N TYR A 116 -10.27 -27.55 -18.39
CA TYR A 116 -9.03 -28.13 -17.88
C TYR A 116 -8.80 -29.49 -18.53
N THR A 117 -7.61 -29.69 -19.10
CA THR A 117 -7.20 -30.95 -19.72
C THR A 117 -6.01 -31.54 -18.96
N ASP A 118 -5.70 -32.82 -19.15
CA ASP A 118 -4.51 -33.41 -18.51
C ASP A 118 -3.21 -32.72 -18.96
N ALA A 119 -3.20 -32.17 -20.18
CA ALA A 119 -2.09 -31.36 -20.69
C ALA A 119 -2.03 -29.95 -20.07
N ASN A 120 -3.15 -29.43 -19.58
CA ASN A 120 -3.25 -28.12 -18.93
C ASN A 120 -4.14 -28.20 -17.69
N PRO A 121 -3.62 -28.77 -16.58
CA PRO A 121 -4.39 -28.98 -15.37
C PRO A 121 -4.70 -27.64 -14.67
N PRO A 122 -5.62 -27.65 -13.69
CA PRO A 122 -5.86 -26.49 -12.84
C PRO A 122 -4.57 -26.00 -12.18
N ILE A 123 -4.42 -24.68 -12.07
CA ILE A 123 -3.23 -24.07 -11.47
C ILE A 123 -3.02 -24.55 -10.03
N ASN A 124 -1.77 -24.77 -9.64
CA ASN A 124 -1.44 -25.04 -8.25
C ASN A 124 -1.39 -23.72 -7.47
N LEU A 125 -2.51 -23.39 -6.82
CA LEU A 125 -2.67 -22.16 -6.04
C LEU A 125 -1.62 -22.00 -4.92
N ALA A 126 -1.03 -23.10 -4.43
CA ALA A 126 -0.03 -23.07 -3.37
C ALA A 126 1.37 -22.65 -3.84
N GLU A 127 1.64 -22.77 -5.14
CA GLU A 127 2.94 -22.45 -5.76
C GLU A 127 2.89 -21.13 -6.55
N ASP A 128 1.72 -20.75 -7.06
CA ASP A 128 1.52 -19.53 -7.84
C ASP A 128 1.46 -18.29 -6.93
N GLU A 129 2.62 -17.72 -6.58
CA GLU A 129 2.70 -16.53 -5.72
C GLU A 129 2.10 -15.28 -6.39
N HIS A 130 2.16 -15.17 -7.72
CA HIS A 130 1.54 -14.07 -8.46
C HIS A 130 0.02 -14.06 -8.30
N PHE A 131 -0.61 -15.25 -8.37
CA PHE A 131 -2.03 -15.42 -8.05
C PHE A 131 -2.33 -14.93 -6.63
N MET A 132 -1.55 -15.37 -5.64
CA MET A 132 -1.75 -14.96 -4.25
C MET A 132 -1.61 -13.45 -4.03
N VAL A 133 -0.62 -12.80 -4.67
CA VAL A 133 -0.46 -11.34 -4.62
C VAL A 133 -1.68 -10.64 -5.23
N TRP A 134 -2.22 -11.18 -6.32
CA TRP A 134 -3.39 -10.62 -6.98
C TRP A 134 -4.62 -10.69 -6.07
N MET A 135 -4.83 -11.84 -5.44
CA MET A 135 -5.95 -12.12 -4.54
C MET A 135 -6.05 -11.19 -3.34
N ARG A 136 -4.93 -10.65 -2.85
CA ARG A 136 -4.94 -9.67 -1.75
C ARG A 136 -5.54 -8.35 -2.21
N THR A 137 -6.81 -8.08 -1.89
CA THR A 137 -7.52 -6.86 -2.31
C THR A 137 -6.79 -5.59 -1.87
N ALA A 138 -6.78 -4.59 -2.74
CA ALA A 138 -6.27 -3.26 -2.40
C ALA A 138 -7.41 -2.39 -1.85
N GLY A 139 -7.10 -1.54 -0.87
CA GLY A 139 -8.09 -0.63 -0.28
C GLY A 139 -8.36 0.62 -1.13
N LEU A 140 -7.48 0.95 -2.07
CA LEU A 140 -7.57 2.13 -2.92
C LEU A 140 -7.69 1.76 -4.41
N PRO A 141 -8.31 2.63 -5.23
CA PRO A 141 -8.41 2.46 -6.67
C PRO A 141 -7.04 2.44 -7.35
N ASP A 142 -6.12 3.28 -6.88
CA ASP A 142 -4.72 3.28 -7.28
C ASP A 142 -3.94 2.34 -6.36
N PHE A 143 -3.55 1.19 -6.88
CA PHE A 143 -2.86 0.19 -6.09
C PHE A 143 -1.65 -0.34 -6.81
N ARG A 144 -0.78 -0.95 -6.00
CA ARG A 144 0.53 -1.44 -6.38
C ARG A 144 0.64 -2.90 -6.00
N LYS A 145 1.05 -3.75 -6.93
CA LYS A 145 1.27 -5.19 -6.70
C LYS A 145 2.72 -5.54 -6.96
N LEU A 146 3.32 -6.30 -6.05
CA LEU A 146 4.68 -6.81 -6.20
C LEU A 146 4.67 -7.93 -7.25
N TYR A 147 5.47 -7.78 -8.30
CA TYR A 147 5.61 -8.82 -9.33
C TYR A 147 6.87 -9.66 -9.09
N SER A 148 8.00 -9.01 -8.84
CA SER A 148 9.28 -9.69 -8.63
C SER A 148 10.18 -8.86 -7.72
N ARG A 149 11.13 -9.51 -7.04
CA ARG A 149 12.08 -8.86 -6.12
C ARG A 149 13.48 -9.42 -6.29
N ASN A 150 14.50 -8.66 -5.91
CA ASN A 150 15.84 -9.19 -5.72
C ASN A 150 16.39 -8.61 -4.39
N ASP A 151 16.80 -9.51 -3.49
CA ASP A 151 17.34 -9.14 -2.17
C ASP A 151 18.85 -9.34 -2.07
N GLN A 152 19.49 -9.96 -3.07
CA GLN A 152 20.91 -10.34 -3.04
C GLN A 152 21.80 -9.30 -3.70
N ASP A 153 21.34 -8.70 -4.82
CA ASP A 153 22.17 -7.83 -5.65
C ASP A 153 21.73 -6.37 -5.61
N VAL A 154 22.71 -5.47 -5.70
CA VAL A 154 22.48 -4.03 -5.86
C VAL A 154 22.37 -3.69 -7.34
N LEU A 155 21.27 -3.03 -7.71
CA LEU A 155 21.06 -2.52 -9.07
C LEU A 155 21.97 -1.31 -9.32
N LYS A 156 22.90 -1.44 -10.25
CA LYS A 156 23.85 -0.39 -10.63
C LYS A 156 23.22 0.63 -11.58
N ALA A 157 23.85 1.79 -11.75
CA ALA A 157 23.43 2.73 -12.78
C ALA A 157 23.73 2.17 -14.17
N GLY A 158 22.74 2.18 -15.07
CA GLY A 158 22.86 1.64 -16.41
C GLY A 158 21.55 1.68 -17.18
N THR A 159 21.59 1.32 -18.45
CA THR A 159 20.40 1.21 -19.30
C THR A 159 19.89 -0.23 -19.24
N TYR A 160 18.63 -0.37 -18.83
CA TYR A 160 17.94 -1.66 -18.66
C TYR A 160 16.79 -1.76 -19.66
N THR A 161 16.60 -2.95 -20.23
CA THR A 161 15.45 -3.26 -21.11
C THR A 161 14.47 -4.16 -20.35
N ALA A 162 13.18 -3.83 -20.41
CA ALA A 162 12.11 -4.65 -19.83
C ALA A 162 11.18 -5.11 -20.95
N ILE A 163 10.91 -6.42 -21.03
CA ILE A 163 9.98 -7.01 -21.99
C ILE A 163 8.71 -7.38 -21.25
N ILE A 164 7.57 -6.88 -21.75
CA ILE A 164 6.26 -7.06 -21.11
C ILE A 164 5.32 -7.68 -22.14
N ASP A 165 4.85 -8.90 -21.87
CA ASP A 165 3.74 -9.50 -22.61
C ASP A 165 2.44 -9.00 -21.98
N SER A 166 1.80 -8.05 -22.67
CA SER A 166 0.58 -7.37 -22.21
C SER A 166 -0.68 -8.16 -22.62
N ARG A 167 -1.15 -9.03 -21.74
CA ARG A 167 -2.37 -9.85 -21.93
C ARG A 167 -3.61 -9.25 -21.27
N PHE A 168 -3.43 -8.37 -20.29
CA PHE A 168 -4.51 -7.73 -19.55
C PHE A 168 -4.89 -6.39 -20.20
N ASP A 169 -6.09 -6.34 -20.79
CA ASP A 169 -6.65 -5.14 -21.38
C ASP A 169 -7.22 -4.20 -20.32
N VAL A 170 -6.47 -3.13 -20.03
CA VAL A 170 -6.87 -2.06 -19.11
C VAL A 170 -7.82 -1.05 -19.74
N LEU A 171 -7.87 -0.96 -21.07
CA LEU A 171 -8.66 0.06 -21.77
C LEU A 171 -10.16 -0.19 -21.60
N LYS A 172 -10.58 -1.46 -21.57
CA LYS A 172 -11.95 -1.87 -21.25
C LYS A 172 -12.45 -1.33 -19.90
N TYR A 173 -11.54 -1.06 -18.97
CA TYR A 173 -11.85 -0.58 -17.63
C TYR A 173 -11.58 0.93 -17.45
N GLY A 174 -11.15 1.63 -18.50
CA GLY A 174 -10.71 3.03 -18.39
C GLY A 174 -9.51 3.20 -17.45
N SER A 175 -8.70 2.17 -17.31
CA SER A 175 -7.59 2.08 -16.37
C SER A 175 -6.25 2.28 -17.06
N THR A 176 -5.23 2.65 -16.30
CA THR A 176 -3.84 2.66 -16.74
C THR A 176 -3.04 1.61 -15.99
N LYS A 177 -2.04 1.03 -16.66
CA LYS A 177 -1.01 0.19 -16.05
C LYS A 177 0.36 0.80 -16.27
N SER A 178 1.27 0.63 -15.31
CA SER A 178 2.67 1.01 -15.49
C SER A 178 3.58 0.04 -14.77
N LEU A 179 4.87 0.09 -15.09
CA LEU A 179 5.94 -0.65 -14.41
C LEU A 179 6.73 0.32 -13.53
N VAL A 180 6.88 0.00 -12.25
CA VAL A 180 7.66 0.81 -11.30
C VAL A 180 8.74 -0.06 -10.68
N ILE A 181 9.99 0.36 -10.80
CA ILE A 181 11.12 -0.25 -10.10
C ILE A 181 11.42 0.63 -8.89
N SER A 182 11.39 0.06 -7.69
CA SER A 182 11.59 0.81 -6.45
C SER A 182 12.41 0.01 -5.45
N THR A 183 13.31 0.67 -4.73
CA THR A 183 13.94 0.12 -3.53
C THR A 183 13.03 0.36 -2.33
N VAL A 184 13.04 -0.56 -1.36
CA VAL A 184 12.33 -0.38 -0.09
C VAL A 184 13.33 0.02 0.98
N SER A 185 12.94 1.00 1.79
CA SER A 185 13.65 1.39 3.02
C SER A 185 12.94 0.79 4.23
N PHE A 186 13.51 0.96 5.43
CA PHE A 186 12.88 0.52 6.68
C PHE A 186 11.44 1.02 6.85
N LEU A 187 11.18 2.25 6.43
CA LEU A 187 9.85 2.88 6.50
C LEU A 187 8.94 2.53 5.30
N GLY A 188 9.40 1.65 4.41
CA GLY A 188 8.71 1.27 3.18
C GLY A 188 9.19 2.05 1.95
N GLY A 189 8.26 2.34 1.04
CA GLY A 189 8.53 3.10 -0.18
C GLY A 189 8.58 4.61 0.04
N LYS A 190 8.84 5.38 -1.03
CA LYS A 190 8.89 6.85 -0.99
C LYS A 190 7.51 7.43 -0.67
N ASN A 191 7.31 7.87 0.58
CA ASN A 191 6.10 8.56 1.02
C ASN A 191 6.42 9.73 1.97
N PRO A 192 6.37 10.99 1.51
CA PRO A 192 6.67 12.15 2.35
C PRO A 192 5.56 12.49 3.35
N PHE A 193 4.38 11.89 3.24
CA PHE A 193 3.21 12.22 4.05
C PHE A 193 3.46 12.07 5.56
N LEU A 194 4.05 10.95 5.97
CA LEU A 194 4.39 10.69 7.38
C LEU A 194 5.36 11.77 7.90
N GLY A 195 6.41 12.08 7.15
CA GLY A 195 7.38 13.12 7.53
C GLY A 195 6.74 14.49 7.69
N ILE A 196 5.84 14.88 6.77
CA ILE A 196 5.12 16.15 6.84
C ILE A 196 4.25 16.20 8.10
N ILE A 197 3.50 15.13 8.43
CA ILE A 197 2.67 15.09 9.65
C ILE A 197 3.51 15.28 10.92
N TYR A 198 4.66 14.60 11.02
CA TYR A 198 5.51 14.74 12.21
C TYR A 198 6.07 16.17 12.34
N ILE A 199 6.46 16.80 11.22
CA ILE A 199 6.94 18.18 11.22
C ILE A 199 5.82 19.15 11.62
N THR A 200 4.61 19.00 11.06
CA THR A 200 3.50 19.92 11.37
C THR A 200 3.07 19.82 12.84
N VAL A 201 2.99 18.60 13.38
CA VAL A 201 2.68 18.38 14.81
C VAL A 201 3.80 18.93 15.69
N GLY A 202 5.07 18.76 15.30
CA GLY A 202 6.22 19.33 16.00
C GLY A 202 6.18 20.86 16.07
N ILE A 203 5.91 21.52 14.95
CA ILE A 203 5.77 22.98 14.89
C ILE A 203 4.61 23.45 15.76
N LEU A 204 3.45 22.79 15.69
CA LEU A 204 2.29 23.12 16.53
C LEU A 204 2.63 23.03 18.02
N CYS A 205 3.33 21.98 18.44
CA CYS A 205 3.76 21.80 19.83
C CYS A 205 4.71 22.91 20.29
N VAL A 206 5.68 23.30 19.46
CA VAL A 206 6.61 24.40 19.77
C VAL A 206 5.87 25.73 19.90
N VAL A 207 4.94 26.03 18.99
CA VAL A 207 4.13 27.26 19.06
C VAL A 207 3.31 27.32 20.34
N LEU A 208 2.64 26.22 20.70
CA LEU A 208 1.87 26.12 21.96
C LEU A 208 2.79 26.22 23.19
N GLY A 209 3.95 25.57 23.16
CA GLY A 209 4.94 25.64 24.22
C GLY A 209 5.46 27.07 24.43
N CYS A 210 5.75 27.79 23.35
CA CYS A 210 6.14 29.20 23.40
C CYS A 210 5.01 30.07 23.95
N ALA A 211 3.77 29.87 23.49
CA ALA A 211 2.62 30.63 23.97
C ALA A 211 2.38 30.43 25.48
N PHE A 212 2.46 29.18 25.97
CA PHE A 212 2.38 28.88 27.40
C PHE A 212 3.53 29.48 28.19
N THR A 213 4.75 29.45 27.65
CA THR A 213 5.91 30.06 28.31
C THR A 213 5.77 31.58 28.41
N VAL A 214 5.36 32.25 27.32
CA VAL A 214 5.13 33.71 27.31
C VAL A 214 4.00 34.10 28.27
N THR A 215 2.87 33.40 28.24
CA THR A 215 1.74 33.69 29.16
C THR A 215 2.13 33.46 30.62
N HIS A 216 2.92 32.42 30.92
CA HIS A 216 3.43 32.17 32.27
C HIS A 216 4.37 33.27 32.75
N LEU A 217 5.24 33.81 31.89
CA LEU A 217 6.14 34.92 32.22
C LEU A 217 5.41 36.26 32.35
N TRP A 218 4.36 36.51 31.54
CA TRP A 218 3.65 37.79 31.54
C TRP A 218 2.61 37.90 32.66
N ARG A 219 2.03 36.77 33.10
CA ARG A 219 1.13 36.69 34.27
C ARG A 219 1.53 35.52 35.17
N PRO A 220 2.64 35.62 35.91
CA PRO A 220 3.04 34.57 36.84
C PRO A 220 2.01 34.48 37.97
N ARG A 221 1.13 33.47 37.90
CA ARG A 221 0.26 33.12 39.03
C ARG A 221 1.08 32.31 40.03
N LYS A 222 1.00 32.67 41.31
CA LYS A 222 1.53 31.81 42.38
C LYS A 222 0.75 30.50 42.36
N LEU A 223 1.44 29.36 42.31
CA LEU A 223 0.79 28.06 42.46
C LEU A 223 0.16 28.00 43.86
N GLY A 224 -1.14 27.74 43.96
CA GLY A 224 -1.84 27.56 45.24
C GLY A 224 -2.37 28.84 45.92
N ASP A 225 -2.57 29.96 45.21
CA ASP A 225 -3.12 31.18 45.81
C ASP A 225 -4.61 31.03 46.21
N HIS A 226 -4.86 31.07 47.52
CA HIS A 226 -6.17 30.93 48.17
C HIS A 226 -7.15 32.08 47.83
N THR A 227 -6.64 33.20 47.31
CA THR A 227 -7.42 34.39 46.95
C THR A 227 -8.40 34.13 45.79
N TYR A 228 -8.16 33.10 44.98
CA TYR A 228 -9.04 32.69 43.88
C TYR A 228 -9.98 31.54 44.23
N LEU A 229 -10.03 31.11 45.49
CA LEU A 229 -11.02 30.15 45.96
C LEU A 229 -12.39 30.86 45.98
N SER A 230 -13.40 30.23 45.36
CA SER A 230 -14.72 30.83 45.14
C SER A 230 -15.38 31.32 46.44
N TRP A 231 -15.16 30.64 47.55
CA TRP A 231 -15.68 31.03 48.87
C TRP A 231 -14.98 32.26 49.48
N ASN A 232 -13.73 32.53 49.13
CA ASN A 232 -12.97 33.67 49.65
C ASN A 232 -13.35 34.98 48.93
N GLN A 233 -13.73 34.88 47.66
CA GLN A 233 -14.21 36.02 46.86
C GLN A 233 -15.62 36.47 47.26
N GLN A 234 -16.45 35.55 47.78
CA GLN A 234 -17.79 35.87 48.29
C GLN A 234 -17.74 36.61 49.63
N ALA A 235 -16.81 36.27 50.53
CA ALA A 235 -16.67 36.93 51.83
C ALA A 235 -16.23 38.41 51.73
N GLY A 236 -15.41 38.77 50.74
CA GLY A 236 -14.98 40.15 50.49
C GLY A 236 -16.07 41.04 49.89
N ALA A 237 -16.97 40.50 49.06
CA ALA A 237 -18.06 41.26 48.45
C ALA A 237 -19.16 41.65 49.46
N THR A 238 -19.37 40.84 50.50
CA THR A 238 -20.37 41.12 51.56
C THR A 238 -19.91 42.22 52.53
N ALA A 239 -18.60 42.49 52.64
CA ALA A 239 -18.05 43.47 53.58
C ALA A 239 -18.09 44.94 53.08
N THR A 240 -18.29 45.19 51.78
CA THR A 240 -18.30 46.56 51.20
C THR A 240 -19.71 47.14 51.00
N GLY A 241 -20.76 46.40 51.37
CA GLY A 241 -22.16 46.83 51.21
C GLY A 241 -22.82 47.45 52.46
N GLY A 242 -22.09 47.68 53.55
CA GLY A 242 -22.65 48.04 54.85
C GLY A 242 -22.06 49.31 55.47
N VAL A 243 -22.22 50.46 54.82
CA VAL A 243 -22.18 51.77 55.50
C VAL A 243 -23.50 52.47 55.18
N GLY A 244 -24.50 52.21 56.01
CA GLY A 244 -25.77 52.92 56.03
C GLY A 244 -26.01 53.39 57.46
N ASP A 245 -25.98 54.70 57.63
CA ASP A 245 -26.27 55.46 58.86
C ASP A 245 -27.45 54.87 59.65
N GLY A 246 -27.25 54.75 60.97
CA GLY A 246 -28.35 54.57 61.91
C GLY A 246 -28.97 55.93 62.25
N PRO A 247 -30.31 56.08 62.31
CA PRO A 247 -30.91 57.23 62.95
C PRO A 247 -31.03 56.97 64.46
N GLY A 248 -30.70 58.01 65.23
CA GLY A 248 -30.84 58.07 66.67
C GLY A 248 -32.28 58.22 67.16
N VAL A 249 -32.42 57.93 68.46
CA VAL A 249 -33.31 58.51 69.48
C VAL A 249 -34.56 59.25 68.99
N GLU A 250 -35.74 58.67 69.23
CA GLU A 250 -36.76 59.14 70.20
C GLU A 250 -37.75 58.00 70.51
#